data_AF-A0A9X4AQ64-F1
#
_entry.id   AF-A0A9X4AQ64-F1
#
_cell.length_a   1.000
_cell.length_b   1.000
_cell.length_c   1.000
_cell.angle_alpha   90.00
_cell.angle_beta   90.00
_cell.angle_gamma   90.00
#
_symmetry.space_group_name_H-M   'P 1'
#
loop_
_entity.id
_entity.type
_entity.pdbx_description
1 polymer ?
#
loop_
_entity_poly.entity_id
_entity_poly.type
_entity_poly.pdbx_seq_one_letter_code
_entity_poly.pdbx_strand_id
1 'polypeptide(L)'
;MALFPHRQDRARRPQGGFFLSRRPRARPRPLRSPRQHRHRAERRHLRGPQQHAFFLRRGPRPRPRHLARAPHRRPARQPPLRPHGGRHDRADGRHDRHDVPVLKRGALATIVPLPTRRATIRLARAVAAALLPGDLLILAGDLGAGKTFFTRALCRALGVPSAEPITSPTFTLVHEHAGKLPIAHADLYRIADEDELAHLGLRDRRGEGAVLVVEWGAPYAAALGGDALSVTFEVRADGTRRARIEADGARSATLLAAVSKGLGMSA
;
A
#
# COMPACT_ATOMS: atom_id res chain seq x y z
N MET A 1 63.42 -39.58 15.58
CA MET A 1 63.96 -40.94 15.82
C MET A 1 62.75 -41.84 16.04
N ALA A 2 62.31 -42.58 15.01
CA ALA A 2 62.67 -44.00 14.75
C ALA A 2 61.98 -44.91 15.80
N LEU A 3 61.17 -45.95 15.53
CA LEU A 3 60.95 -46.85 14.40
C LEU A 3 59.59 -47.59 14.58
N PHE A 4 58.95 -48.01 13.49
CA PHE A 4 57.95 -49.10 13.46
C PHE A 4 58.65 -50.48 13.61
N PRO A 5 57.95 -51.54 14.08
CA PRO A 5 57.52 -52.57 13.11
C PRO A 5 56.19 -53.31 13.39
N HIS A 6 55.50 -53.59 12.28
CA HIS A 6 54.83 -54.84 11.81
C HIS A 6 53.95 -55.79 12.67
N ARG A 7 52.69 -55.94 12.20
CA ARG A 7 51.94 -57.17 11.73
C ARG A 7 51.57 -58.25 12.79
N GLN A 8 50.41 -58.93 12.86
CA GLN A 8 49.23 -59.28 12.03
C GLN A 8 48.00 -59.40 12.99
N ASP A 9 46.73 -59.31 12.59
CA ASP A 9 45.96 -60.49 12.19
C ASP A 9 44.63 -60.16 11.46
N ARG A 10 44.13 -61.16 10.75
CA ARG A 10 43.07 -61.17 9.71
C ARG A 10 41.64 -61.07 10.26
N ALA A 11 40.74 -60.42 9.51
CA ALA A 11 39.42 -60.97 9.15
C ALA A 11 38.76 -60.17 8.01
N ARG A 12 38.07 -60.90 7.13
CA ARG A 12 37.53 -60.48 5.82
C ARG A 12 36.07 -60.01 5.92
N ARG A 13 35.71 -58.95 5.18
CA ARG A 13 34.46 -58.67 4.39
C ARG A 13 33.07 -58.84 5.10
N PRO A 14 31.92 -58.32 4.57
CA PRO A 14 31.67 -57.82 3.21
C PRO A 14 30.93 -56.47 3.08
N GLN A 15 30.85 -56.03 1.82
CA GLN A 15 30.02 -54.96 1.30
C GLN A 15 28.59 -55.44 1.03
N GLY A 16 27.63 -54.50 1.02
CA GLY A 16 26.69 -54.39 -0.10
C GLY A 16 25.26 -54.90 0.11
N GLY A 17 24.35 -53.94 0.32
CA GLY A 17 23.10 -53.84 -0.44
C GLY A 17 21.85 -54.43 0.21
N PHE A 18 20.88 -53.57 0.58
CA PHE A 18 19.44 -53.86 0.42
C PHE A 18 18.67 -52.53 0.36
N PHE A 19 18.13 -52.24 -0.83
CA PHE A 19 17.12 -51.22 -1.11
C PHE A 19 15.75 -51.76 -0.66
N LEU A 20 15.01 -51.00 0.15
CA LEU A 20 13.61 -51.28 0.51
C LEU A 20 12.73 -50.14 0.02
N SER A 21 12.09 -50.30 -1.16
CA SER A 21 10.92 -49.52 -1.55
C SER A 21 9.66 -50.38 -1.43
N ARG A 22 8.68 -49.86 -0.68
CA ARG A 22 7.38 -50.50 -0.42
C ARG A 22 6.32 -49.96 -1.40
N ARG A 23 5.80 -50.87 -2.24
CA ARG A 23 4.37 -51.08 -2.68
C ARG A 23 3.64 -49.93 -3.42
N PRO A 24 2.57 -50.19 -4.24
CA PRO A 24 1.63 -51.31 -4.13
C PRO A 24 1.19 -52.03 -5.43
N ARG A 25 0.43 -53.10 -5.19
CA ARG A 25 -0.14 -54.10 -6.10
C ARG A 25 -1.27 -53.51 -6.96
N ALA A 26 -1.29 -53.89 -8.24
CA ALA A 26 -2.39 -53.64 -9.18
C ALA A 26 -3.33 -54.86 -9.29
N ARG A 27 -4.63 -54.58 -9.52
CA ARG A 27 -5.65 -55.34 -10.31
C ARG A 27 -7.07 -54.84 -9.94
N PRO A 28 -8.13 -55.11 -10.72
CA PRO A 28 -8.35 -54.82 -12.16
C PRO A 28 -9.78 -54.21 -12.40
N ARG A 29 -10.17 -53.84 -13.63
CA ARG A 29 -11.51 -54.10 -14.22
C ARG A 29 -11.69 -53.58 -15.67
N PRO A 30 -12.62 -54.17 -16.45
CA PRO A 30 -12.64 -54.12 -17.92
C PRO A 30 -13.56 -53.04 -18.52
N LEU A 31 -13.31 -52.75 -19.79
CA LEU A 31 -14.13 -51.92 -20.69
C LEU A 31 -15.30 -52.74 -21.27
N ARG A 32 -16.53 -52.23 -21.12
CA ARG A 32 -17.66 -52.50 -22.03
C ARG A 32 -18.61 -51.30 -22.06
N SER A 33 -18.86 -50.78 -23.25
CA SER A 33 -20.00 -49.92 -23.64
C SER A 33 -21.26 -50.80 -23.82
N PRO A 34 -22.48 -50.24 -23.72
CA PRO A 34 -23.21 -49.91 -24.96
C PRO A 34 -24.24 -48.75 -24.91
N ARG A 35 -24.39 -48.08 -26.07
CA ARG A 35 -25.58 -47.56 -26.79
C ARG A 35 -26.87 -47.16 -26.03
N GLN A 36 -27.42 -46.00 -26.41
CA GLN A 36 -28.83 -45.73 -26.86
C GLN A 36 -28.93 -44.23 -27.26
N HIS A 37 -29.08 -43.84 -28.54
CA HIS A 37 -30.25 -43.76 -29.43
C HIS A 37 -31.47 -42.91 -28.96
N ARG A 38 -31.52 -41.68 -29.53
CA ARG A 38 -32.62 -40.96 -30.23
C ARG A 38 -33.99 -40.63 -29.57
N HIS A 39 -34.50 -39.47 -30.03
CA HIS A 39 -35.89 -38.98 -30.14
C HIS A 39 -36.56 -38.43 -28.87
N ARG A 40 -37.44 -37.42 -28.88
CA ARG A 40 -37.93 -36.43 -29.87
C ARG A 40 -38.85 -35.45 -29.08
N ALA A 41 -38.76 -34.16 -29.43
CA ALA A 41 -39.70 -33.03 -29.38
C ALA A 41 -40.89 -32.92 -28.37
N GLU A 42 -41.08 -31.72 -27.81
CA GLU A 42 -42.28 -30.84 -27.92
C GLU A 42 -42.05 -29.50 -27.17
N ARG A 43 -41.92 -28.34 -27.87
CA ARG A 43 -42.95 -27.32 -28.20
C ARG A 43 -43.72 -26.71 -27.00
N ARG A 44 -43.46 -25.40 -26.76
CA ARG A 44 -44.42 -24.29 -26.49
C ARG A 44 -43.60 -22.99 -26.46
N HIS A 45 -43.55 -22.22 -27.55
CA HIS A 45 -44.36 -21.02 -27.81
C HIS A 45 -44.37 -19.99 -26.68
N LEU A 46 -43.61 -18.90 -26.83
CA LEU A 46 -44.09 -17.52 -26.69
C LEU A 46 -43.29 -16.59 -27.63
N ARG A 47 -44.02 -15.83 -28.43
CA ARG A 47 -43.57 -14.76 -29.33
C ARG A 47 -43.47 -13.44 -28.54
N GLY A 48 -42.48 -12.60 -28.84
CA GLY A 48 -42.45 -11.18 -28.43
C GLY A 48 -41.14 -10.50 -28.85
N PRO A 49 -41.13 -9.23 -29.30
CA PRO A 49 -40.33 -8.83 -30.46
C PRO A 49 -39.01 -8.10 -30.16
N GLN A 50 -38.20 -8.07 -31.22
CA GLN A 50 -36.90 -7.44 -31.40
C GLN A 50 -36.92 -5.95 -31.04
N GLN A 51 -35.98 -5.51 -30.20
CA GLN A 51 -35.69 -4.08 -30.02
C GLN A 51 -34.65 -3.64 -31.04
N HIS A 52 -35.10 -2.70 -31.87
CA HIS A 52 -34.35 -2.01 -32.90
C HIS A 52 -33.20 -1.19 -32.30
N ALA A 53 -32.03 -1.34 -32.89
CA ALA A 53 -30.89 -0.44 -32.73
C ALA A 53 -31.27 0.96 -33.22
N PHE A 54 -31.38 1.92 -32.29
CA PHE A 54 -31.64 3.31 -32.61
C PHE A 54 -30.32 4.04 -32.84
N PHE A 55 -29.93 4.10 -34.12
CA PHE A 55 -28.90 4.99 -34.65
C PHE A 55 -29.39 6.45 -34.54
N LEU A 56 -29.02 7.18 -33.49
CA LEU A 56 -29.14 8.64 -33.48
C LEU A 56 -28.00 9.26 -34.29
N ARG A 57 -28.33 9.47 -35.56
CA ARG A 57 -27.64 10.29 -36.54
C ARG A 57 -27.44 11.70 -35.98
N ARG A 58 -26.16 12.08 -35.78
CA ARG A 58 -25.72 13.43 -35.39
C ARG A 58 -26.22 14.46 -36.42
N GLY A 59 -27.12 15.34 -36.01
CA GLY A 59 -27.45 16.57 -36.74
C GLY A 59 -26.34 17.63 -36.61
N PRO A 60 -26.18 18.54 -37.58
CA PRO A 60 -25.08 19.50 -37.63
C PRO A 60 -25.22 20.59 -36.56
N ARG A 61 -24.11 20.89 -35.88
CA ARG A 61 -23.99 21.98 -34.89
C ARG A 61 -24.05 23.36 -35.60
N PRO A 62 -24.76 24.36 -35.05
CA PRO A 62 -24.70 25.73 -35.57
C PRO A 62 -23.36 26.40 -35.22
N ARG A 63 -22.82 27.18 -36.16
CA ARG A 63 -21.59 27.98 -36.02
C ARG A 63 -21.83 29.20 -35.12
N PRO A 64 -20.84 29.65 -34.30
CA PRO A 64 -20.95 30.91 -33.58
C PRO A 64 -20.80 32.10 -34.54
N ARG A 65 -21.75 33.04 -34.47
CA ARG A 65 -21.70 34.33 -35.17
C ARG A 65 -20.72 35.25 -34.45
N HIS A 66 -19.79 35.83 -35.22
CA HIS A 66 -18.94 36.93 -34.81
C HIS A 66 -19.80 38.16 -34.46
N LEU A 67 -19.70 38.64 -33.22
CA LEU A 67 -20.14 39.99 -32.86
C LEU A 67 -18.94 40.93 -32.86
N ALA A 68 -19.08 41.97 -33.68
CA ALA A 68 -18.09 42.98 -33.99
C ALA A 68 -17.80 43.91 -32.81
N ARG A 69 -16.55 44.38 -32.77
CA ARG A 69 -16.04 45.44 -31.91
C ARG A 69 -16.83 46.74 -32.12
N ALA A 70 -17.23 47.39 -31.02
CA ALA A 70 -17.71 48.78 -31.01
C ALA A 70 -16.57 49.73 -30.54
N PRO A 71 -16.52 50.98 -31.05
CA PRO A 71 -15.39 51.88 -30.85
C PRO A 71 -15.44 52.70 -29.56
N HIS A 72 -14.25 53.15 -29.16
CA HIS A 72 -13.93 53.98 -28.00
C HIS A 72 -14.72 55.31 -27.89
N ARG A 73 -15.15 55.65 -26.66
CA ARG A 73 -15.29 57.04 -26.18
C ARG A 73 -14.75 57.18 -24.75
N ARG A 74 -13.74 58.05 -24.57
CA ARG A 74 -13.34 58.74 -23.32
C ARG A 74 -14.34 59.88 -23.05
N PRO A 75 -14.53 60.46 -21.83
CA PRO A 75 -13.53 60.90 -20.83
C PRO A 75 -13.98 60.58 -19.36
N ALA A 76 -13.40 60.99 -18.23
CA ALA A 76 -12.56 62.11 -17.83
C ALA A 76 -11.66 61.76 -16.61
N ARG A 77 -10.71 62.66 -16.34
CA ARG A 77 -9.55 62.54 -15.43
C ARG A 77 -9.95 62.49 -13.95
N GLN A 78 -9.40 61.51 -13.21
CA GLN A 78 -9.33 61.55 -11.73
C GLN A 78 -7.96 62.12 -11.29
N PRO A 79 -7.91 62.94 -10.22
CA PRO A 79 -6.68 63.51 -9.67
C PRO A 79 -5.81 62.46 -8.94
N PRO A 80 -4.49 62.71 -8.75
CA PRO A 80 -3.51 61.69 -8.41
C PRO A 80 -3.54 61.28 -6.93
N LEU A 81 -3.36 59.97 -6.72
CA LEU A 81 -3.09 59.34 -5.42
C LEU A 81 -1.74 59.82 -4.87
N ARG A 82 -1.73 60.27 -3.61
CA ARG A 82 -0.50 60.42 -2.82
C ARG A 82 -0.17 59.12 -2.08
N PRO A 83 1.12 58.81 -1.88
CA PRO A 83 1.57 57.48 -1.49
C PRO A 83 1.50 57.30 0.03
N HIS A 84 0.73 56.33 0.51
CA HIS A 84 1.02 55.73 1.81
C HIS A 84 2.06 54.64 1.62
N GLY A 85 3.29 54.98 2.00
CA GLY A 85 4.37 54.04 2.19
C GLY A 85 4.00 53.01 3.25
N GLY A 86 4.19 51.76 2.88
CA GLY A 86 4.01 50.60 3.74
C GLY A 86 4.46 49.38 2.97
N ARG A 87 5.78 49.24 2.79
CA ARG A 87 6.40 47.99 2.32
C ARG A 87 5.99 46.87 3.27
N HIS A 88 5.14 45.97 2.80
CA HIS A 88 5.10 44.61 3.30
C HIS A 88 5.48 43.68 2.15
N ASP A 89 6.79 43.68 1.86
CA ASP A 89 7.48 42.46 1.47
C ASP A 89 7.33 41.46 2.62
N ARG A 90 6.45 40.48 2.47
CA ARG A 90 6.48 39.21 3.22
C ARG A 90 6.14 38.13 2.20
N ALA A 91 7.14 37.72 1.42
CA ALA A 91 8.00 36.59 1.72
C ALA A 91 7.20 35.28 1.69
N ASP A 92 7.42 34.51 0.63
CA ASP A 92 7.11 33.09 0.51
C ASP A 92 7.51 32.36 1.80
N GLY A 93 6.53 32.16 2.68
CA GLY A 93 6.65 31.35 3.87
C GLY A 93 6.62 29.89 3.48
N ARG A 94 7.73 29.38 2.92
CA ARG A 94 8.03 27.96 2.98
C ARG A 94 8.04 27.59 4.46
N HIS A 95 7.07 26.79 4.90
CA HIS A 95 7.11 26.17 6.21
C HIS A 95 8.27 25.17 6.23
N ASP A 96 9.46 25.68 6.54
CA ASP A 96 10.56 24.91 7.07
C ASP A 96 10.22 24.63 8.55
N ARG A 97 9.38 23.61 8.75
CA ARG A 97 9.09 23.05 10.08
C ARG A 97 9.18 21.54 9.98
N HIS A 98 10.40 21.05 9.84
CA HIS A 98 10.76 19.71 10.27
C HIS A 98 10.80 19.65 11.80
N ASP A 99 9.66 19.91 12.45
CA ASP A 99 9.46 19.57 13.84
C ASP A 99 9.14 18.08 13.89
N VAL A 100 10.13 17.29 14.30
CA VAL A 100 9.94 15.87 14.62
C VAL A 100 8.93 15.82 15.78
N PRO A 101 7.80 15.11 15.67
CA PRO A 101 6.80 15.09 16.73
C PRO A 101 7.44 14.55 18.01
N VAL A 102 7.33 15.33 19.09
CA VAL A 102 7.67 14.87 20.44
C VAL A 102 6.66 13.80 20.84
N LEU A 103 7.11 12.55 20.82
CA LEU A 103 6.33 11.36 21.18
C LEU A 103 5.75 11.45 22.60
N LYS A 104 4.51 10.99 22.79
CA LYS A 104 3.92 10.80 24.12
C LYS A 104 4.74 9.77 24.90
N ARG A 105 5.21 10.14 26.11
CA ARG A 105 5.89 9.23 27.04
C ARG A 105 5.01 8.01 27.34
N GLY A 106 5.50 6.81 27.09
CA GLY A 106 4.82 5.53 27.34
C GLY A 106 4.53 4.66 26.10
N ALA A 107 4.84 5.14 24.90
CA ALA A 107 4.66 4.35 23.66
C ALA A 107 5.58 3.11 23.65
N LEU A 108 4.99 1.94 23.38
CA LEU A 108 5.77 0.73 23.08
C LEU A 108 6.50 0.95 21.76
N ALA A 109 7.81 0.74 21.75
CA ALA A 109 8.66 1.01 20.59
C ALA A 109 9.61 -0.16 20.30
N THR A 110 9.82 -0.46 19.02
CA THR A 110 10.87 -1.39 18.59
C THR A 110 11.68 -0.81 17.45
N ILE A 111 12.95 -1.20 17.36
CA ILE A 111 13.85 -0.78 16.27
C ILE A 111 14.17 -1.99 15.40
N VAL A 112 13.90 -1.86 14.10
CA VAL A 112 14.14 -2.90 13.11
C VAL A 112 15.26 -2.47 12.16
N PRO A 113 16.42 -3.16 12.15
CA PRO A 113 17.45 -2.91 11.14
C PRO A 113 16.96 -3.24 9.73
N LEU A 114 17.22 -2.34 8.78
CA LEU A 114 16.84 -2.47 7.37
C LEU A 114 18.06 -2.45 6.43
N PRO A 115 19.03 -3.37 6.57
CA PRO A 115 20.28 -3.33 5.80
C PRO A 115 20.07 -3.58 4.29
N THR A 116 18.91 -4.08 3.89
CA THR A 116 18.60 -4.41 2.49
C THR A 116 17.14 -4.12 2.17
N ARG A 117 16.82 -3.98 0.87
CA ARG A 117 15.43 -3.93 0.39
C ARG A 117 14.60 -5.15 0.83
N ARG A 118 15.24 -6.33 0.93
CA ARG A 118 14.59 -7.56 1.42
C ARG A 118 14.16 -7.43 2.88
N ALA A 119 14.92 -6.72 3.71
CA ALA A 119 14.55 -6.46 5.09
C ALA A 119 13.29 -5.58 5.19
N THR A 120 13.18 -4.54 4.35
CA THR A 120 11.95 -3.71 4.28
C THR A 120 10.75 -4.52 3.78
N ILE A 121 10.94 -5.41 2.80
CA ILE A 121 9.87 -6.33 2.35
C ILE A 121 9.44 -7.27 3.48
N ARG A 122 10.40 -7.79 4.26
CA ARG A 122 10.09 -8.65 5.43
C ARG A 122 9.29 -7.88 6.47
N LEU A 123 9.68 -6.64 6.78
CA LEU A 123 8.93 -5.76 7.67
C LEU A 123 7.50 -5.53 7.15
N ALA A 124 7.34 -5.16 5.88
CA ALA A 124 6.03 -4.95 5.28
C ALA A 124 5.14 -6.20 5.32
N ARG A 125 5.71 -7.40 5.13
CA ARG A 125 4.97 -8.66 5.24
C ARG A 125 4.55 -8.96 6.68
N ALA A 126 5.42 -8.72 7.66
CA ALA A 126 5.09 -8.89 9.07
C ALA A 126 3.95 -7.96 9.49
N VAL A 127 4.01 -6.70 9.05
CA VAL A 127 2.92 -5.73 9.24
C VAL A 127 1.64 -6.21 8.55
N ALA A 128 1.67 -6.51 7.25
CA ALA A 128 0.50 -6.98 6.49
C ALA A 128 -0.19 -8.19 7.11
N ALA A 129 0.57 -9.13 7.66
CA ALA A 129 0.03 -10.35 8.29
C ALA A 129 -0.72 -10.07 9.60
N ALA A 130 -0.49 -8.92 10.24
CA ALA A 130 -1.08 -8.55 11.51
C ALA A 130 -2.15 -7.45 11.41
N LEU A 131 -2.35 -6.89 10.21
CA LEU A 131 -3.35 -5.86 9.95
C LEU A 131 -4.77 -6.42 10.02
N LEU A 132 -5.67 -5.58 10.54
CA LEU A 132 -7.11 -5.76 10.59
C LEU A 132 -7.81 -4.59 9.88
N PRO A 133 -9.08 -4.76 9.47
CA PRO A 133 -9.87 -3.66 8.93
C PRO A 133 -9.86 -2.44 9.86
N GLY A 134 -9.66 -1.25 9.29
CA GLY A 134 -9.65 0.01 10.04
C GLY A 134 -8.33 0.32 10.76
N ASP A 135 -7.25 -0.44 10.59
CA ASP A 135 -5.95 -0.09 11.14
C ASP A 135 -5.36 1.18 10.49
N LEU A 136 -4.63 1.96 11.29
CA LEU A 136 -3.96 3.20 10.86
C LEU A 136 -2.44 3.04 10.96
N LEU A 137 -1.75 3.21 9.83
CA LEU A 137 -0.30 3.31 9.77
C LEU A 137 0.12 4.73 9.41
N ILE A 138 0.99 5.30 10.23
CA ILE A 138 1.63 6.59 9.96
C ILE A 138 3.08 6.34 9.55
N LEU A 139 3.47 6.81 8.37
CA LEU A 139 4.83 6.66 7.85
C LEU A 139 5.58 7.99 7.91
N ALA A 140 6.72 7.98 8.61
CA ALA A 140 7.58 9.15 8.78
C ALA A 140 9.02 8.86 8.31
N GLY A 141 9.80 9.91 8.12
CA GLY A 141 11.19 9.84 7.68
C GLY A 141 11.45 10.71 6.46
N ASP A 142 12.71 10.99 6.18
CA ASP A 142 13.11 11.93 5.14
C ASP A 142 12.71 11.49 3.73
N LEU A 143 12.86 12.42 2.77
CA LEU A 143 12.72 12.10 1.36
C LEU A 143 13.71 11.00 0.97
N GLY A 144 13.21 9.93 0.33
CA GLY A 144 14.06 8.77 -0.03
C GLY A 144 14.39 7.82 1.13
N ALA A 145 13.83 8.02 2.34
CA ALA A 145 14.02 7.10 3.46
C ALA A 145 13.44 5.69 3.22
N GLY A 146 12.45 5.59 2.31
CA GLY A 146 11.89 4.31 1.86
C GLY A 146 10.41 4.09 2.18
N LYS A 147 9.69 5.12 2.62
CA LYS A 147 8.24 5.09 2.92
C LYS A 147 7.41 4.46 1.80
N THR A 148 7.42 5.05 0.60
CA THR A 148 6.67 4.52 -0.55
C THR A 148 7.13 3.11 -0.98
N PHE A 149 8.42 2.77 -0.80
CA PHE A 149 8.90 1.41 -1.06
C PHE A 149 8.27 0.40 -0.09
N PHE A 150 8.19 0.77 1.20
CA PHE A 150 7.47 -0.01 2.21
C PHE A 150 5.99 -0.12 1.88
N THR A 151 5.30 0.98 1.57
CA THR A 151 3.87 0.96 1.19
C THR A 151 3.62 0.02 0.02
N ARG A 152 4.45 0.08 -1.02
CA ARG A 152 4.36 -0.85 -2.14
C ARG A 152 4.52 -2.30 -1.69
N ALA A 153 5.53 -2.60 -0.88
CA ALA A 153 5.73 -3.95 -0.36
C ALA A 153 4.55 -4.43 0.51
N LEU A 154 3.94 -3.52 1.28
CA LEU A 154 2.77 -3.77 2.12
C LEU A 154 1.54 -4.12 1.27
N CYS A 155 1.20 -3.27 0.30
CA CYS A 155 0.10 -3.52 -0.64
C CYS A 155 0.28 -4.85 -1.39
N ARG A 156 1.50 -5.19 -1.82
CA ARG A 156 1.78 -6.51 -2.44
C ARG A 156 1.55 -7.65 -1.46
N ALA A 157 1.97 -7.51 -0.20
CA ALA A 157 1.73 -8.53 0.82
C ALA A 157 0.24 -8.69 1.16
N LEU A 158 -0.54 -7.60 1.04
CA LEU A 158 -2.00 -7.58 1.15
C LEU A 158 -2.70 -8.06 -0.14
N GLY A 159 -1.98 -8.46 -1.18
CA GLY A 159 -2.57 -9.08 -2.37
C GLY A 159 -2.96 -8.12 -3.49
N VAL A 160 -2.56 -6.84 -3.44
CA VAL A 160 -2.77 -5.90 -4.56
C VAL A 160 -2.03 -6.41 -5.80
N PRO A 161 -2.70 -6.59 -6.96
CA PRO A 161 -2.13 -7.25 -8.14
C PRO A 161 -0.84 -6.60 -8.63
N SER A 162 0.15 -7.40 -9.02
CA SER A 162 1.48 -6.89 -9.44
C SER A 162 1.44 -5.90 -10.61
N ALA A 163 0.42 -6.01 -11.47
CA ALA A 163 0.19 -5.11 -12.60
C ALA A 163 -0.27 -3.71 -12.18
N GLU A 164 -0.87 -3.57 -11.00
CA GLU A 164 -1.36 -2.29 -10.50
C GLU A 164 -0.18 -1.46 -9.95
N PRO A 165 0.06 -0.24 -10.46
CA PRO A 165 1.15 0.60 -9.98
C PRO A 165 0.84 1.12 -8.56
N ILE A 166 1.82 1.01 -7.67
CA ILE A 166 1.76 1.63 -6.33
C ILE A 166 2.85 2.69 -6.29
N THR A 167 2.42 3.93 -6.36
CA THR A 167 3.25 5.15 -6.38
C THR A 167 2.82 6.08 -5.26
N SER A 168 3.67 7.04 -4.90
CA SER A 168 3.29 8.04 -3.90
C SER A 168 2.15 8.90 -4.45
N PRO A 169 1.03 9.07 -3.72
CA PRO A 169 -0.06 9.94 -4.11
C PRO A 169 0.25 11.42 -3.83
N THR A 170 1.49 11.88 -3.99
CA THR A 170 1.89 13.24 -3.59
C THR A 170 1.08 14.35 -4.27
N PHE A 171 0.52 14.11 -5.47
CA PHE A 171 -0.33 15.08 -6.18
C PHE A 171 -1.82 14.76 -6.13
N THR A 172 -2.17 13.47 -6.07
CA THR A 172 -3.55 12.98 -5.97
C THR A 172 -4.06 12.93 -4.54
N LEU A 173 -3.16 13.11 -3.56
CA LEU A 173 -3.29 13.05 -2.11
C LEU A 173 -3.68 11.67 -1.57
N VAL A 174 -4.53 10.93 -2.28
CA VAL A 174 -5.00 9.59 -1.92
C VAL A 174 -4.99 8.67 -3.15
N HIS A 175 -4.49 7.45 -2.97
CA HIS A 175 -4.72 6.31 -3.85
C HIS A 175 -5.46 5.21 -3.08
N GLU A 176 -6.40 4.57 -3.75
CA GLU A 176 -7.13 3.42 -3.22
C GLU A 176 -6.67 2.15 -3.93
N HIS A 177 -6.47 1.09 -3.16
CA HIS A 177 -6.03 -0.20 -3.68
C HIS A 177 -6.91 -1.33 -3.15
N ALA A 178 -7.32 -2.21 -4.05
CA ALA A 178 -8.10 -3.40 -3.71
C ALA A 178 -7.15 -4.57 -3.38
N GLY A 179 -6.91 -4.80 -2.08
CA GLY A 179 -6.23 -5.99 -1.57
C GLY A 179 -7.20 -6.93 -0.85
N LYS A 180 -6.65 -7.88 -0.08
CA LYS A 180 -7.39 -8.67 0.92
C LYS A 180 -8.11 -7.79 1.93
N LEU A 181 -7.53 -6.63 2.22
CA LEU A 181 -8.14 -5.51 2.91
C LEU A 181 -8.16 -4.32 1.93
N PRO A 182 -9.21 -3.47 1.93
CA PRO A 182 -9.16 -2.19 1.23
C PRO A 182 -8.04 -1.33 1.83
N ILE A 183 -7.30 -0.62 0.98
CA ILE A 183 -6.19 0.24 1.42
C ILE A 183 -6.42 1.65 0.87
N ALA A 184 -6.36 2.64 1.75
CA ALA A 184 -6.23 4.04 1.35
C ALA A 184 -4.80 4.49 1.68
N HIS A 185 -3.97 4.64 0.63
CA HIS A 185 -2.63 5.21 0.73
C HIS A 185 -2.75 6.71 0.55
N ALA A 186 -2.35 7.49 1.55
CA ALA A 186 -2.36 8.95 1.51
C ALA A 186 -0.95 9.52 1.69
N ASP A 187 -0.71 10.69 1.12
CA ASP A 187 0.50 11.50 1.33
C ASP A 187 0.05 12.91 1.71
N LEU A 188 0.20 13.25 2.99
CA LEU A 188 -0.32 14.49 3.57
C LEU A 188 0.73 15.61 3.61
N TYR A 189 1.86 15.45 2.91
CA TYR A 189 2.92 16.47 2.88
C TYR A 189 2.45 17.84 2.36
N ARG A 190 1.36 17.88 1.56
CA ARG A 190 0.84 19.10 0.93
C ARG A 190 -0.43 19.66 1.57
N ILE A 191 -0.98 19.00 2.58
CA ILE A 191 -2.20 19.45 3.24
C ILE A 191 -1.87 20.61 4.17
N ALA A 192 -2.69 21.66 4.15
CA ALA A 192 -2.47 22.84 4.97
C ALA A 192 -3.03 22.67 6.39
N ASP A 193 -4.19 22.04 6.53
CA ASP A 193 -4.95 21.98 7.78
C ASP A 193 -5.88 20.75 7.89
N GLU A 194 -6.56 20.63 9.03
CA GLU A 194 -7.51 19.53 9.29
C GLU A 194 -8.79 19.63 8.45
N ASP A 195 -9.16 20.82 7.97
CA ASP A 195 -10.34 20.98 7.13
C ASP A 195 -10.09 20.34 5.76
N GLU A 196 -8.95 20.63 5.12
CA GLU A 196 -8.53 19.95 3.89
C GLU A 196 -8.44 18.42 4.07
N LEU A 197 -7.94 17.97 5.22
CA LEU A 197 -7.90 16.54 5.57
C LEU A 197 -9.30 15.92 5.61
N ALA A 198 -10.28 16.60 6.22
CA ALA A 198 -11.65 16.11 6.31
C ALA A 198 -12.27 15.89 4.92
N HIS A 199 -12.00 16.80 3.98
CA HIS A 199 -12.46 16.68 2.59
C HIS A 199 -11.87 15.47 1.86
N LEU A 200 -10.72 14.94 2.30
CA LEU A 200 -10.18 13.72 1.73
C LEU A 200 -11.02 12.49 2.06
N GLY A 201 -11.87 12.50 3.09
CA GLY A 201 -12.72 11.37 3.46
C GLY A 201 -11.96 10.14 3.98
N LEU A 202 -10.76 10.31 4.52
CA LEU A 202 -9.93 9.20 5.02
C LEU A 202 -10.54 8.53 6.25
N ARG A 203 -11.14 9.33 7.15
CA ARG A 203 -11.76 8.85 8.39
C ARG A 203 -12.97 7.95 8.10
N ASP A 204 -13.75 8.29 7.10
CA ASP A 204 -14.93 7.51 6.70
C ASP A 204 -14.52 6.17 6.09
N ARG A 205 -13.55 6.17 5.15
CA ARG A 205 -12.96 4.94 4.59
C ARG A 205 -12.41 4.02 5.66
N ARG A 206 -11.75 4.58 6.68
CA ARG A 206 -11.26 3.81 7.83
C ARG A 206 -12.43 3.15 8.59
N GLY A 207 -13.51 3.90 8.82
CA GLY A 207 -14.74 3.39 9.44
C GLY A 207 -15.41 2.28 8.62
N GLU A 208 -15.26 2.31 7.30
CA GLU A 208 -15.71 1.27 6.36
C GLU A 208 -14.76 0.06 6.29
N GLY A 209 -13.67 0.07 7.05
CA GLY A 209 -12.74 -1.04 7.18
C GLY A 209 -11.47 -0.93 6.32
N ALA A 210 -11.25 0.18 5.62
CA ALA A 210 -9.99 0.40 4.92
C ALA A 210 -8.82 0.55 5.90
N VAL A 211 -7.69 -0.06 5.57
CA VAL A 211 -6.41 0.24 6.22
C VAL A 211 -5.90 1.56 5.67
N LEU A 212 -5.63 2.51 6.56
CA LEU A 212 -5.00 3.77 6.18
C LEU A 212 -3.47 3.63 6.23
N VAL A 213 -2.80 3.96 5.13
CA VAL A 213 -1.33 4.04 5.06
C VAL A 213 -0.97 5.47 4.72
N VAL A 214 -0.53 6.25 5.70
CA VAL A 214 -0.44 7.70 5.57
C VAL A 214 1.02 8.16 5.69
N GLU A 215 1.60 8.61 4.58
CA GLU A 215 2.89 9.29 4.57
C GLU A 215 2.72 10.71 5.12
N TRP A 216 3.66 11.14 5.97
CA TRP A 216 3.67 12.47 6.60
C TRP A 216 2.43 12.78 7.45
N GLY A 217 1.71 11.75 7.92
CA GLY A 217 0.46 11.90 8.66
C GLY A 217 0.58 12.12 10.16
N ALA A 218 1.79 12.23 10.72
CA ALA A 218 1.98 12.33 12.17
C ALA A 218 1.24 13.51 12.83
N PRO A 219 1.20 14.73 12.25
CA PRO A 219 0.40 15.82 12.79
C PRO A 219 -1.10 15.51 12.85
N TYR A 220 -1.58 14.63 11.97
CA TYR A 220 -3.00 14.36 11.73
C TYR A 220 -3.47 13.03 12.35
N ALA A 221 -2.61 12.31 13.08
CA ALA A 221 -2.93 10.98 13.61
C ALA A 221 -4.19 10.98 14.48
N ALA A 222 -4.38 12.03 15.31
CA ALA A 222 -5.58 12.19 16.12
C ALA A 222 -6.85 12.41 15.27
N ALA A 223 -6.78 13.29 14.26
CA ALA A 223 -7.90 13.55 13.34
C ALA A 223 -8.27 12.32 12.48
N LEU A 224 -7.30 11.44 12.20
CA LEU A 224 -7.50 10.15 11.54
C LEU A 224 -8.06 9.06 12.48
N GLY A 225 -8.35 9.42 13.73
CA GLY A 225 -9.00 8.57 14.73
C GLY A 225 -8.04 7.86 15.69
N GLY A 226 -6.78 8.28 15.77
CA GLY A 226 -5.78 7.77 16.72
C GLY A 226 -5.52 6.28 16.64
N ASP A 227 -4.86 5.75 17.67
CA ASP A 227 -4.45 4.34 17.78
C ASP A 227 -3.68 3.88 16.52
N ALA A 228 -2.62 4.63 16.23
CA ALA A 228 -1.78 4.48 15.07
C ALA A 228 -0.53 3.65 15.36
N LEU A 229 -0.17 2.80 14.40
CA LEU A 229 1.18 2.26 14.32
C LEU A 229 2.05 3.23 13.52
N SER A 230 2.95 3.93 14.20
CA SER A 230 3.91 4.82 13.56
C SER A 230 5.14 4.05 13.11
N VAL A 231 5.57 4.23 11.86
CA VAL A 231 6.78 3.63 11.29
C VAL A 231 7.67 4.75 10.76
N THR A 232 8.73 5.06 11.51
CA THR A 232 9.71 6.09 11.16
C THR A 232 10.92 5.44 10.50
N PHE A 233 11.14 5.77 9.23
CA PHE A 233 12.28 5.31 8.45
C PHE A 233 13.45 6.28 8.62
N GLU A 234 14.60 5.75 9.04
CA GLU A 234 15.81 6.55 9.28
C GLU A 234 16.96 6.05 8.40
N VAL A 235 17.65 7.00 7.79
CA VAL A 235 18.94 6.78 7.12
C VAL A 235 20.00 7.44 8.00
N ARG A 236 20.92 6.64 8.53
CA ARG A 236 22.00 7.14 9.39
C ARG A 236 23.16 7.67 8.55
N ALA A 237 24.04 8.44 9.21
CA ALA A 237 25.23 9.01 8.57
C ALA A 237 26.19 7.95 7.99
N ASP A 238 26.22 6.74 8.57
CA ASP A 238 26.99 5.59 8.07
C ASP A 238 26.32 4.87 6.88
N GLY A 239 25.20 5.41 6.37
CA GLY A 239 24.41 4.84 5.27
C GLY A 239 23.51 3.68 5.69
N THR A 240 23.56 3.23 6.95
CA THR A 240 22.67 2.18 7.44
C THR A 240 21.24 2.70 7.57
N ARG A 241 20.28 1.79 7.38
CA ARG A 241 18.85 2.11 7.47
C ARG A 241 18.20 1.31 8.59
N ARG A 242 17.25 1.94 9.28
CA ARG A 242 16.40 1.29 10.28
C ARG A 242 14.98 1.84 10.22
N ALA A 243 14.04 1.09 10.77
CA ALA A 243 12.71 1.60 11.10
C ALA A 243 12.53 1.59 12.61
N ARG A 244 12.05 2.71 13.17
CA ARG A 244 11.50 2.77 14.52
C ARG A 244 9.99 2.59 14.41
N ILE A 245 9.43 1.62 15.12
CA ILE A 245 8.00 1.29 15.09
C ILE A 245 7.42 1.56 16.46
N GLU A 246 6.36 2.35 16.52
CA GLU A 246 5.77 2.81 17.77
C GLU A 246 4.27 2.64 17.75
N ALA A 247 3.72 2.24 18.90
CA ALA A 247 2.29 2.15 19.14
C ALA A 247 1.86 3.25 20.12
N ASP A 248 0.78 3.95 19.79
CA ASP A 248 0.23 5.04 20.62
C ASP A 248 -1.15 4.70 21.23
N GLY A 249 -1.65 3.49 20.99
CA GLY A 249 -2.92 2.98 21.51
C GLY A 249 -2.96 1.46 21.68
N ALA A 250 -4.10 0.92 22.08
CA ALA A 250 -4.25 -0.49 22.45
C ALA A 250 -4.21 -1.43 21.22
N ARG A 251 -4.84 -1.02 20.12
CA ARG A 251 -4.86 -1.80 18.87
C ARG A 251 -3.48 -1.83 18.24
N SER A 252 -2.83 -0.67 18.14
CA SER A 252 -1.47 -0.50 17.62
C SER A 252 -0.43 -1.22 18.50
N ALA A 253 -0.63 -1.29 19.82
CA ALA A 253 0.23 -2.09 20.71
C ALA A 253 0.14 -3.60 20.39
N THR A 254 -1.08 -4.10 20.19
CA THR A 254 -1.31 -5.49 19.76
C THR A 254 -0.70 -5.76 18.39
N LEU A 255 -0.82 -4.80 17.47
CA LEU A 255 -0.22 -4.86 16.15
C LEU A 255 1.31 -4.90 16.23
N LEU A 256 1.93 -4.03 17.04
CA LEU A 256 3.37 -4.01 17.26
C LEU A 256 3.88 -5.33 17.84
N ALA A 257 3.20 -5.90 18.84
CA ALA A 257 3.56 -7.19 19.41
C ALA A 257 3.53 -8.32 18.36
N ALA A 258 2.49 -8.34 17.51
CA ALA A 258 2.38 -9.30 16.41
C ALA A 258 3.48 -9.11 15.35
N VAL A 259 3.83 -7.86 15.03
CA VAL A 259 4.94 -7.52 14.11
C VAL A 259 6.27 -7.99 14.69
N SER A 260 6.57 -7.69 15.96
CA SER A 260 7.79 -8.13 16.64
C SER A 260 7.92 -9.65 16.62
N LYS A 261 6.84 -10.36 16.95
CA LYS A 261 6.78 -11.82 16.87
C LYS A 261 7.01 -12.33 15.43
N GLY A 262 6.37 -11.71 14.44
CA GLY A 262 6.53 -12.05 13.02
C GLY A 262 7.95 -11.79 12.47
N LEU A 263 8.70 -10.90 13.10
CA LEU A 263 10.11 -10.64 12.81
C LEU A 263 11.08 -11.52 13.59
N GLY A 264 10.60 -12.38 14.50
CA GLY A 264 11.43 -13.19 15.38
C GLY A 264 12.14 -12.38 16.46
N MET A 265 11.61 -11.20 16.81
CA MET A 265 12.11 -10.39 17.92
C MET A 265 11.43 -10.87 19.21
N SER A 266 12.22 -11.17 20.23
CA SER A 266 11.68 -11.47 21.57
C SER A 266 10.95 -10.23 22.11
N ALA A 267 9.76 -10.47 22.69
CA ALA A 267 8.93 -9.44 23.32
C ALA A 267 9.57 -8.90 24.60
#